data_AF-A0A1S3JH97-F1
#
_entry.id   AF-A0A1S3JH97-F1
#
_cell.length_a   1.000
_cell.length_b   1.000
_cell.length_c   1.000
_cell.angle_alpha   90.00
_cell.angle_beta   90.00
_cell.angle_gamma   90.00
#
_symmetry.space_group_name_H-M   'P 1'
#
loop_
_entity.id
_entity.type
_entity.pdbx_description
1 polymer ?
#
loop_
_entity_poly.entity_id
_entity_poly.type
_entity_poly.pdbx_seq_one_letter_code
_entity_poly.pdbx_strand_id
1 'polypeptide(L)'
;MFCLPGRRMAASFRFRRYIVGFVCAQTIFILFQVFVFYPCVVRAPLDLDLLKREADTTNLDAQFDQTVPYPYAAHWESLDNRPIPSWYENAKLGIFIHWGVYAVPGYAVNGPSEWFWYWWKIDQDFLQRRRKAKVITGESVKKFVADKFSSDWQYSDFAPQFSGEFFNPEKWVDIFKASGAR
;
A
#
# COMPACT_ATOMS: atom_id res chain seq x y z
N MET A 1 63.87 -3.04 9.14
CA MET A 1 64.44 -1.98 10.01
C MET A 1 63.48 -1.79 11.17
N PHE A 2 63.87 -2.30 12.34
CA PHE A 2 63.25 -2.06 13.64
C PHE A 2 63.56 -0.63 14.09
N CYS A 3 62.65 0.03 14.81
CA CYS A 3 62.92 0.79 16.05
C CYS A 3 61.63 1.37 16.68
N LEU A 4 61.29 0.89 17.87
CA LEU A 4 60.52 1.58 18.94
C LEU A 4 61.51 2.54 19.68
N PRO A 5 61.14 3.50 20.60
CA PRO A 5 60.11 3.38 21.66
C PRO A 5 59.47 4.66 22.32
N GLY A 6 58.50 4.44 23.23
CA GLY A 6 58.25 5.22 24.48
C GLY A 6 57.10 6.25 24.47
N ARG A 7 56.26 6.48 25.50
CA ARG A 7 56.14 6.01 26.91
C ARG A 7 54.70 6.27 27.46
N ARG A 8 54.21 5.30 28.27
CA ARG A 8 53.42 5.31 29.52
C ARG A 8 52.46 6.48 29.91
N MET A 9 51.23 6.16 30.33
CA MET A 9 50.72 6.09 31.74
C MET A 9 49.17 5.96 31.78
N ALA A 10 48.64 4.85 32.32
CA ALA A 10 48.05 4.72 33.66
C ALA A 10 46.60 5.25 33.81
N ALA A 11 45.61 4.37 33.66
CA ALA A 11 44.25 4.53 34.21
C ALA A 11 43.58 3.17 34.51
N SER A 12 44.38 2.17 34.92
CA SER A 12 43.86 1.02 35.64
C SER A 12 43.63 1.47 37.08
N PHE A 13 42.37 1.65 37.50
CA PHE A 13 41.84 1.31 38.84
C PHE A 13 40.43 1.86 39.15
N ARG A 14 39.82 2.74 38.35
CA ARG A 14 38.48 3.32 38.67
C ARG A 14 37.26 2.67 38.02
N PHE A 15 37.42 1.66 37.17
CA PHE A 15 36.29 1.10 36.39
C PHE A 15 35.49 -0.01 37.10
N ARG A 16 36.02 -0.61 38.18
CA ARG A 16 35.44 -1.82 38.79
C ARG A 16 34.35 -1.61 39.84
N ARG A 17 34.07 -0.38 40.28
CA ARG A 17 33.04 -0.11 41.31
C ARG A 17 31.67 0.28 40.73
N TYR A 18 31.58 0.66 39.46
CA TYR A 18 30.31 1.09 38.84
C TYR A 18 29.47 -0.05 38.25
N ILE A 19 30.09 -1.18 37.88
CA ILE A 19 29.39 -2.30 37.22
C ILE A 19 28.54 -3.12 38.20
N VAL A 20 28.96 -3.25 39.47
CA VAL A 20 28.23 -4.07 40.47
C VAL A 20 26.96 -3.37 40.98
N GLY A 21 26.92 -2.04 41.01
CA GLY A 21 25.73 -1.29 41.43
C GLY A 21 24.60 -1.26 40.40
N PHE A 22 24.94 -1.27 39.10
CA PHE A 22 23.94 -1.10 38.04
C PHE A 22 23.19 -2.40 37.70
N VAL A 23 23.83 -3.56 37.86
CA VAL A 23 23.22 -4.87 37.61
C VAL A 23 22.19 -5.23 38.68
N CYS A 24 22.32 -4.74 39.92
CA CYS A 24 21.38 -5.01 41.01
C CYS A 24 20.08 -4.18 40.91
N ALA A 25 20.15 -2.97 40.33
CA ALA A 25 18.99 -2.10 40.18
C ALA A 25 18.08 -2.49 38.98
N GLN A 26 18.64 -3.07 37.92
CA GLN A 26 17.87 -3.49 36.74
C GLN A 26 17.03 -4.76 36.96
N THR A 27 17.49 -5.71 37.79
CA THR A 27 16.73 -6.95 38.06
C THR A 27 15.51 -6.73 38.95
N ILE A 28 15.56 -5.75 39.87
CA ILE A 28 14.43 -5.44 40.77
C ILE A 28 13.31 -4.69 40.02
N PHE A 29 13.66 -3.83 39.05
CA PHE A 29 12.66 -3.07 38.28
C PHE A 29 11.92 -3.93 37.25
N ILE A 30 12.59 -4.92 36.65
CA ILE A 30 11.98 -5.84 35.69
C ILE A 30 11.02 -6.81 36.40
N LEU A 31 11.34 -7.28 37.61
CA LEU A 31 10.44 -8.13 38.39
C LEU A 31 9.18 -7.37 38.89
N PHE A 32 9.29 -6.06 39.16
CA PHE A 32 8.14 -5.25 39.57
C PHE A 32 7.17 -4.94 38.41
N GLN A 33 7.67 -4.80 37.17
CA GLN A 33 6.80 -4.62 35.99
C GLN A 33 6.09 -5.92 35.56
N VAL A 34 6.71 -7.08 35.75
CA VAL A 34 6.10 -8.37 35.38
C VAL A 34 5.01 -8.80 36.35
N PHE A 35 5.12 -8.52 37.66
CA PHE A 35 4.10 -8.96 38.63
C PHE A 35 2.91 -8.00 38.80
N VAL A 36 3.06 -6.70 38.51
CA VAL A 36 1.99 -5.71 38.75
C VAL A 36 1.14 -5.42 37.51
N PHE A 37 1.69 -5.51 36.29
CA PHE A 37 0.96 -5.13 35.07
C PHE A 37 0.43 -6.29 34.23
N TYR A 38 0.96 -7.51 34.37
CA TYR A 38 0.46 -8.67 33.62
C TYR A 38 -0.95 -9.18 33.99
N PRO A 39 -1.52 -8.99 35.20
CA PRO A 39 -2.87 -9.46 35.45
C PRO A 39 -3.97 -8.54 34.87
N CYS A 40 -3.63 -7.32 34.41
CA CYS A 40 -4.65 -6.31 34.07
C CYS A 40 -4.98 -6.22 32.57
N VAL A 41 -4.06 -6.58 31.66
CA VAL A 41 -4.30 -6.45 30.20
C VAL A 41 -4.90 -7.73 29.57
N VAL A 42 -4.85 -8.88 30.24
CA VAL A 42 -5.39 -10.16 29.71
C VAL A 42 -6.82 -10.44 30.21
N ARG A 43 -7.66 -9.41 30.32
CA ARG A 43 -9.08 -9.59 30.66
C ARG A 43 -10.03 -8.69 29.87
N ALA A 44 -9.70 -8.43 28.61
CA ALA A 44 -10.77 -8.40 27.61
C ALA A 44 -11.12 -9.86 27.31
N PRO A 45 -12.38 -10.30 27.40
CA PRO A 45 -12.76 -11.59 26.85
C PRO A 45 -12.45 -11.52 25.36
N LEU A 46 -11.37 -12.16 24.96
CA LEU A 46 -11.11 -12.48 23.56
C LEU A 46 -12.30 -13.35 23.17
N ASP A 47 -13.24 -12.77 22.42
CA ASP A 47 -14.43 -13.48 21.96
C ASP A 47 -13.97 -14.58 21.00
N LEU A 48 -13.74 -15.75 21.60
CA LEU A 48 -13.37 -16.98 20.92
C LEU A 48 -14.43 -17.39 19.90
N ASP A 49 -15.65 -16.86 19.98
CA ASP A 49 -16.69 -17.13 19.00
C ASP A 49 -16.55 -16.22 17.77
N LEU A 50 -15.99 -15.01 17.88
CA LEU A 50 -15.58 -14.20 16.71
C LEU A 50 -14.41 -14.83 15.95
N LEU A 51 -13.41 -15.37 16.65
CA LEU A 51 -12.29 -16.09 16.00
C LEU A 51 -12.73 -17.43 15.41
N LYS A 52 -13.71 -18.13 16.01
CA LYS A 52 -14.33 -19.31 15.40
C LYS A 52 -15.18 -18.95 14.18
N ARG A 53 -15.75 -17.74 14.12
CA ARG A 53 -16.50 -17.25 12.96
C ARG A 53 -15.62 -17.06 11.72
N GLU A 54 -14.33 -16.79 11.90
CA GLU A 54 -13.34 -16.77 10.80
C GLU A 54 -12.86 -18.19 10.42
N ALA A 55 -12.97 -19.18 11.31
CA ALA A 55 -12.63 -20.58 11.02
C ALA A 55 -13.78 -21.39 10.36
N ASP A 56 -15.02 -20.90 10.43
CA ASP A 56 -16.21 -21.52 9.82
C ASP A 56 -16.44 -21.10 8.35
N THR A 57 -15.46 -20.47 7.69
CA THR A 57 -15.52 -20.25 6.23
C THR A 57 -15.21 -21.53 5.45
N THR A 58 -14.72 -22.58 6.11
CA THR A 58 -14.51 -23.90 5.49
C THR A 58 -15.79 -24.54 4.95
N ASN A 59 -16.98 -24.08 5.39
CA ASN A 59 -18.28 -24.50 4.86
C ASN A 59 -18.92 -23.52 3.85
N LEU A 60 -18.42 -22.29 3.72
CA LEU A 60 -18.98 -21.32 2.75
C LEU A 60 -18.52 -21.63 1.32
N ASP A 61 -17.30 -22.16 1.16
CA ASP A 61 -16.79 -22.66 -0.12
C ASP A 61 -17.53 -23.92 -0.59
N ALA A 62 -18.09 -24.70 0.35
CA ALA A 62 -18.89 -25.89 0.07
C ALA A 62 -20.34 -25.57 -0.36
N GLN A 63 -20.80 -24.33 -0.16
CA GLN A 63 -22.19 -23.94 -0.42
C GLN A 63 -22.39 -23.21 -1.76
N PHE A 64 -21.31 -22.95 -2.50
CA PHE A 64 -21.40 -22.64 -3.94
C PHE A 64 -21.58 -23.95 -4.74
N ASP A 65 -22.73 -24.59 -4.53
CA ASP A 65 -23.20 -25.73 -5.31
C ASP A 65 -23.55 -25.30 -6.75
N GLN A 66 -22.52 -25.31 -7.60
CA GLN A 66 -22.38 -26.03 -8.87
C GLN A 66 -23.67 -26.49 -9.62
N THR A 67 -24.72 -25.67 -9.69
CA THR A 67 -25.92 -26.00 -10.52
C THR A 67 -25.74 -25.74 -12.01
N VAL A 68 -24.60 -25.19 -12.42
CA VAL A 68 -24.16 -25.12 -13.82
C VAL A 68 -22.81 -25.82 -13.89
N PRO A 69 -22.60 -26.84 -14.76
CA PRO A 69 -21.29 -27.43 -14.94
C PRO A 69 -20.37 -26.36 -15.54
N TYR A 70 -19.64 -25.67 -14.68
CA TYR A 70 -18.56 -24.81 -15.09
C TYR A 70 -17.43 -25.72 -15.57
N PRO A 71 -16.87 -25.49 -16.77
CA PRO A 71 -15.79 -26.31 -17.29
C PRO A 71 -14.49 -26.22 -16.46
N TYR A 72 -14.46 -25.41 -15.41
CA TYR A 72 -13.30 -25.16 -14.55
C TYR A 72 -13.68 -25.19 -13.07
N ALA A 73 -12.85 -25.85 -12.27
CA ALA A 73 -12.91 -25.85 -10.81
C ALA A 73 -12.03 -24.73 -10.22
N ALA A 74 -12.28 -24.36 -8.96
CA ALA A 74 -11.59 -23.28 -8.26
C ALA A 74 -10.19 -23.68 -7.72
N HIS A 75 -9.38 -24.36 -8.54
CA HIS A 75 -7.99 -24.69 -8.23
C HIS A 75 -7.10 -24.51 -9.47
N TRP A 76 -5.81 -24.24 -9.24
CA TRP A 76 -4.87 -23.80 -10.29
C TRP A 76 -4.78 -24.79 -11.45
N GLU A 77 -4.74 -26.09 -11.17
CA GLU A 77 -4.64 -27.12 -12.21
C GLU A 77 -5.83 -27.09 -13.17
N SER A 78 -7.02 -26.73 -12.70
CA SER A 78 -8.18 -26.57 -13.59
C SER A 78 -8.12 -25.26 -14.37
N LEU A 79 -7.75 -24.16 -13.71
CA LEU A 79 -7.70 -22.83 -14.32
C LEU A 79 -6.58 -22.66 -15.36
N ASP A 80 -5.46 -23.36 -15.20
CA ASP A 80 -4.31 -23.27 -16.11
C ASP A 80 -4.53 -24.06 -17.40
N ASN A 81 -5.52 -24.97 -17.43
CA ASN A 81 -5.93 -25.69 -18.63
C ASN A 81 -6.78 -24.84 -19.60
N ARG A 82 -7.09 -23.57 -19.26
CA ARG A 82 -7.86 -22.67 -20.10
C ARG A 82 -7.06 -22.28 -21.36
N PRO A 83 -7.54 -22.62 -22.57
CA PRO A 83 -6.86 -22.18 -23.79
C PRO A 83 -7.02 -20.66 -23.97
N ILE A 84 -6.03 -20.02 -24.57
CA ILE A 84 -6.16 -18.64 -25.02
C ILE A 84 -7.19 -18.62 -26.17
N PRO A 85 -8.24 -17.80 -26.10
CA PRO A 85 -9.25 -17.78 -27.15
C PRO A 85 -8.66 -17.19 -28.44
N SER A 86 -8.99 -17.81 -29.58
CA SER A 86 -8.41 -17.47 -30.88
C SER A 86 -8.65 -16.02 -31.30
N TRP A 87 -9.77 -15.40 -30.88
CA TRP A 87 -10.03 -13.99 -31.17
C TRP A 87 -9.00 -13.07 -30.51
N TYR A 88 -8.57 -13.36 -29.28
CA TYR A 88 -7.57 -12.57 -28.56
C TYR A 88 -6.18 -12.80 -29.15
N GLU A 89 -5.86 -14.06 -29.44
CA GLU A 89 -4.61 -14.41 -30.10
C GLU A 89 -4.50 -13.71 -31.47
N ASN A 90 -5.58 -13.60 -32.24
CA ASN A 90 -5.60 -12.98 -33.56
C ASN A 90 -5.71 -11.44 -33.54
N ALA A 91 -6.14 -10.83 -32.44
CA ALA A 91 -6.37 -9.38 -32.37
C ALA A 91 -5.08 -8.55 -32.50
N LYS A 92 -3.99 -8.99 -31.85
CA LYS A 92 -2.62 -8.39 -31.84
C LYS A 92 -2.50 -6.95 -31.32
N LEU A 93 -3.51 -6.10 -31.47
CA LEU A 93 -3.55 -4.70 -31.06
C LEU A 93 -4.91 -4.39 -30.42
N GLY A 94 -4.89 -3.92 -29.18
CA GLY A 94 -6.04 -3.40 -28.46
C GLY A 94 -5.82 -1.98 -27.97
N ILE A 95 -6.90 -1.25 -27.71
CA ILE A 95 -6.86 0.09 -27.10
C ILE A 95 -7.36 -0.02 -25.67
N PHE A 96 -6.60 0.54 -24.74
CA PHE A 96 -6.97 0.65 -23.34
C PHE A 96 -7.03 2.13 -22.92
N ILE A 97 -8.02 2.48 -22.10
CA ILE A 97 -8.36 3.87 -21.82
C ILE A 97 -8.38 4.09 -20.31
N HIS A 98 -7.49 4.97 -19.85
CA HIS A 98 -7.52 5.49 -18.50
C HIS A 98 -8.42 6.72 -18.46
N TRP A 99 -9.71 6.51 -18.20
CA TRP A 99 -10.69 7.57 -18.03
C TRP A 99 -11.56 7.34 -16.80
N GLY A 100 -11.67 8.35 -15.94
CA GLY A 100 -12.41 8.29 -14.68
C GLY A 100 -12.34 9.60 -13.93
N VAL A 101 -12.77 9.61 -12.66
CA VAL A 101 -12.85 10.83 -11.83
C VAL A 101 -11.49 11.55 -11.69
N TYR A 102 -10.37 10.81 -11.70
CA TYR A 102 -9.03 11.41 -11.69
C TYR A 102 -8.73 12.27 -12.93
N ALA A 103 -9.46 12.09 -14.03
CA ALA A 103 -9.28 12.87 -15.25
C ALA A 103 -9.95 14.25 -15.17
N VAL A 104 -10.90 14.46 -14.23
CA VAL A 104 -11.59 15.75 -14.01
C VAL A 104 -10.61 16.90 -13.75
N PRO A 105 -9.66 16.81 -12.80
CA PRO A 105 -8.69 17.89 -12.59
C PRO A 105 -7.70 18.08 -13.76
N GLY A 106 -7.54 17.07 -14.63
CA GLY A 106 -6.70 17.16 -15.83
C GLY A 106 -5.23 17.52 -15.56
N TYR A 107 -4.67 17.16 -14.40
CA TYR A 107 -3.38 17.68 -13.93
C TYR A 107 -2.38 16.58 -13.55
N ALA A 108 -1.15 16.71 -14.03
CA ALA A 108 0.02 15.93 -13.62
C ALA A 108 1.31 16.72 -13.91
N VAL A 109 2.38 16.48 -13.13
CA VAL A 109 3.68 17.17 -13.31
C VAL A 109 4.79 16.19 -13.69
N ASN A 110 4.96 15.11 -12.94
CA ASN A 110 5.94 14.06 -13.24
C ASN A 110 5.41 12.70 -12.80
N GLY A 111 4.85 11.94 -13.74
CA GLY A 111 4.24 10.64 -13.45
C GLY A 111 2.82 10.54 -13.97
N PRO A 112 2.19 9.39 -13.74
CA PRO A 112 0.97 9.06 -14.44
C PRO A 112 -0.22 9.74 -13.74
N SER A 113 -1.09 10.38 -14.53
CA SER A 113 -2.13 11.29 -14.03
C SER A 113 -3.25 10.57 -13.28
N GLU A 114 -3.45 9.27 -13.52
CA GLU A 114 -4.42 8.44 -12.83
C GLU A 114 -4.11 8.27 -11.33
N TRP A 115 -2.89 8.63 -10.91
CA TRP A 115 -2.45 8.62 -9.50
C TRP A 115 -2.67 9.96 -8.81
N PHE A 116 -3.45 10.88 -9.40
CA PHE A 116 -3.71 12.21 -8.85
C PHE A 116 -4.05 12.19 -7.35
N TRP A 117 -5.00 11.33 -6.94
CA TRP A 117 -5.38 11.18 -5.54
C TRP A 117 -4.22 10.77 -4.64
N TYR A 118 -3.42 9.79 -5.09
CA TYR A 118 -2.25 9.32 -4.36
C TYR A 118 -1.25 10.46 -4.16
N TRP A 119 -0.91 11.20 -5.23
CA TRP A 119 0.03 12.33 -5.14
C TRP A 119 -0.49 13.47 -4.26
N TRP A 120 -1.81 13.66 -4.24
CA TRP A 120 -2.44 14.65 -3.38
C TRP A 120 -2.43 14.22 -1.90
N LYS A 121 -2.72 12.96 -1.58
CA LYS A 121 -2.91 12.50 -0.19
C LYS A 121 -1.66 11.92 0.47
N ILE A 122 -0.66 11.54 -0.31
CA ILE A 122 0.57 10.95 0.24
C ILE A 122 1.32 11.90 1.17
N ASP A 123 1.87 11.33 2.23
CA ASP A 123 2.79 12.00 3.13
C ASP A 123 4.12 12.33 2.41
N GLN A 124 4.53 13.61 2.48
CA GLN A 124 5.76 14.07 1.85
C GLN A 124 7.00 13.53 2.56
N ASP A 125 6.95 13.30 3.87
CA ASP A 125 8.09 12.75 4.61
C ASP A 125 8.39 11.32 4.16
N PHE A 126 7.34 10.56 3.84
CA PHE A 126 7.50 9.24 3.22
C PHE A 126 8.14 9.33 1.83
N LEU A 127 7.77 10.32 1.01
CA LEU A 127 8.33 10.52 -0.34
C LEU A 127 9.79 10.97 -0.30
N GLN A 128 10.16 11.83 0.64
CA GLN A 128 11.52 12.32 0.81
C GLN A 128 12.51 11.18 1.07
N ARG A 129 12.10 10.16 1.84
CA ARG A 129 12.91 8.97 2.11
C ARG A 129 13.12 8.07 0.89
N ARG A 130 12.30 8.20 -0.15
CA ARG A 130 12.31 7.31 -1.33
C ARG A 130 13.02 7.95 -2.51
N ARG A 131 12.57 9.12 -2.99
CA ARG A 131 13.10 9.79 -4.20
C ARG A 131 12.68 11.27 -4.28
N LYS A 132 13.64 12.18 -4.49
CA LYS A 132 13.40 13.64 -4.65
C LYS A 132 12.39 14.00 -5.74
N ALA A 133 12.41 13.31 -6.89
CA ALA A 133 11.46 13.56 -7.98
C ALA A 133 9.99 13.31 -7.59
N LYS A 134 9.75 12.34 -6.70
CA LYS A 134 8.40 12.05 -6.21
C LYS A 134 7.87 13.15 -5.27
N VAL A 135 8.75 13.73 -4.46
CA VAL A 135 8.44 14.86 -3.57
C VAL A 135 7.91 16.04 -4.39
N ILE A 136 8.65 16.45 -5.43
CA ILE A 136 8.28 17.55 -6.33
C ILE A 136 6.89 17.31 -6.96
N THR A 137 6.58 16.05 -7.30
CA THR A 137 5.29 15.69 -7.89
C THR A 137 4.15 15.88 -6.89
N GLY A 138 4.27 15.32 -5.69
CA GLY A 138 3.24 15.44 -4.67
C GLY A 138 3.08 16.88 -4.16
N GLU A 139 4.16 17.65 -4.03
CA GLU A 139 4.09 19.07 -3.69
C GLU A 139 3.36 19.88 -4.76
N SER A 140 3.67 19.66 -6.03
CA SER A 140 2.99 20.34 -7.15
C SER A 140 1.50 20.01 -7.21
N VAL A 141 1.11 18.75 -7.01
CA VAL A 141 -0.31 18.34 -6.98
C VAL A 141 -1.04 18.95 -5.79
N LYS A 142 -0.44 18.93 -4.59
CA LYS A 142 -1.02 19.58 -3.40
C LYS A 142 -1.20 21.09 -3.61
N LYS A 143 -0.19 21.75 -4.20
CA LYS A 143 -0.27 23.17 -4.53
C LYS A 143 -1.37 23.45 -5.55
N PHE A 144 -1.44 22.67 -6.63
CA PHE A 144 -2.50 22.82 -7.63
C PHE A 144 -3.89 22.73 -7.00
N VAL A 145 -4.11 21.76 -6.10
CA VAL A 145 -5.40 21.62 -5.42
C VAL A 145 -5.69 22.82 -4.51
N ALA A 146 -4.71 23.22 -3.71
CA ALA A 146 -4.86 24.36 -2.80
C ALA A 146 -5.11 25.70 -3.53
N ASP A 147 -4.54 25.87 -4.73
CA ASP A 147 -4.71 27.07 -5.54
C ASP A 147 -6.05 27.10 -6.30
N LYS A 148 -6.66 25.94 -6.58
CA LYS A 148 -7.83 25.81 -7.47
C LYS A 148 -9.14 25.45 -6.78
N PHE A 149 -9.07 24.78 -5.63
CA PHE A 149 -10.24 24.27 -4.91
C PHE A 149 -10.24 24.78 -3.47
N SER A 150 -11.40 24.70 -2.82
CA SER A 150 -11.55 25.13 -1.43
C SER A 150 -10.73 24.25 -0.48
N SER A 151 -10.44 24.77 0.71
CA SER A 151 -9.63 24.05 1.71
C SER A 151 -10.29 22.78 2.25
N ASP A 152 -11.62 22.71 2.19
CA ASP A 152 -12.44 21.55 2.57
C ASP A 152 -12.65 20.55 1.44
N TRP A 153 -12.18 20.86 0.22
CA TRP A 153 -12.36 20.03 -0.97
C TRP A 153 -11.82 18.61 -0.78
N GLN A 154 -12.67 17.63 -1.06
CA GLN A 154 -12.37 16.22 -1.05
C GLN A 154 -12.30 15.66 -2.46
N TYR A 155 -11.66 14.49 -2.61
CA TYR A 155 -11.57 13.84 -3.91
C TYR A 155 -12.91 13.36 -4.45
N SER A 156 -13.85 13.02 -3.55
CA SER A 156 -15.23 12.71 -3.89
C SER A 156 -15.96 13.85 -4.60
N ASP A 157 -15.55 15.09 -4.36
CA ASP A 157 -16.23 16.28 -4.90
C ASP A 157 -15.95 16.48 -6.40
N PHE A 158 -14.99 15.72 -6.96
CA PHE A 158 -14.79 15.60 -8.40
C PHE A 158 -15.80 14.66 -9.07
N ALA A 159 -16.44 13.74 -8.34
CA ALA A 159 -17.33 12.75 -8.95
C ALA A 159 -18.54 13.38 -9.67
N PRO A 160 -19.25 14.39 -9.10
CA PRO A 160 -20.33 15.06 -9.81
C PRO A 160 -19.88 15.84 -11.07
N GLN A 161 -18.60 16.23 -11.13
CA GLN A 161 -18.03 16.95 -12.27
C GLN A 161 -17.59 16.02 -13.41
N PHE A 162 -17.51 14.71 -13.15
CA PHE A 162 -17.23 13.72 -14.18
C PHE A 162 -18.49 13.45 -15.02
N SER A 163 -18.94 14.46 -15.76
CA SER A 163 -20.22 14.45 -16.49
C SER A 163 -20.14 13.74 -17.85
N GLY A 164 -18.96 13.68 -18.46
CA GLY A 164 -18.80 13.15 -19.81
C GLY A 164 -19.61 13.95 -20.85
N GLU A 165 -19.81 15.25 -20.66
CA GLU A 165 -20.69 16.09 -21.51
C GLU A 165 -20.40 15.98 -23.02
N PHE A 166 -19.14 15.80 -23.40
CA PHE A 166 -18.72 15.64 -24.81
C PHE A 166 -18.40 14.19 -25.18
N PHE A 167 -18.75 13.22 -24.34
CA PHE A 167 -18.53 11.81 -24.62
C PHE A 167 -19.46 11.34 -25.75
N ASN A 168 -18.85 10.83 -26.81
CA ASN A 168 -19.57 10.24 -27.95
C ASN A 168 -18.96 8.86 -28.25
N PRO A 169 -19.66 7.77 -27.86
CA PRO A 169 -19.12 6.42 -28.03
C PRO A 169 -18.97 6.02 -29.49
N GLU A 170 -19.84 6.50 -30.39
CA GLU A 170 -19.76 6.18 -31.83
C GLU A 170 -18.49 6.76 -32.44
N LYS A 171 -18.17 8.02 -32.13
CA LYS A 171 -16.91 8.64 -32.57
C LYS A 171 -15.69 7.89 -32.05
N TRP A 172 -15.74 7.39 -30.81
CA TRP A 172 -14.65 6.59 -30.25
C TRP A 172 -14.48 5.27 -31.00
N VAL A 173 -15.59 4.55 -31.23
CA VAL A 173 -15.60 3.30 -32.00
C VAL A 173 -15.06 3.52 -33.42
N ASP A 174 -15.44 4.60 -34.09
CA ASP A 174 -14.94 4.93 -35.43
C ASP A 174 -13.43 5.13 -35.43
N ILE A 175 -12.89 5.87 -34.45
CA ILE A 175 -11.45 6.09 -34.30
C ILE A 175 -10.71 4.78 -33.99
N PHE A 176 -11.26 3.94 -33.10
CA PHE A 176 -10.62 2.67 -32.72
C PHE A 176 -10.61 1.66 -33.86
N LYS A 177 -11.67 1.62 -34.66
CA LYS A 177 -11.70 0.83 -35.90
C LYS A 177 -10.68 1.36 -36.90
N ALA A 178 -10.62 2.68 -37.08
CA ALA A 178 -9.67 3.32 -37.99
C ALA A 178 -8.20 3.10 -37.60
N SER A 179 -7.90 2.92 -36.30
CA SER A 179 -6.55 2.56 -35.84
C SER A 179 -6.18 1.10 -36.07
N GLY A 180 -7.13 0.26 -36.49
CA GLY A 180 -6.93 -1.18 -36.71
C GLY A 180 -6.93 -2.02 -35.42
N ALA A 181 -7.41 -1.47 -34.30
CA ALA A 181 -7.55 -2.24 -33.06
C ALA A 181 -8.68 -3.28 -33.18
N ARG A 182 -8.57 -4.40 -32.45
CA ARG A 182 -9.52 -5.53 -32.47
C ARG A 182 -9.88 -6.02 -31.07
#